data_AF-A0A7Y2FY44-F1
#
_entry.id   AF-A0A7Y2FY44-F1
#
_cell.length_a   1.000
_cell.length_b   1.000
_cell.length_c   1.000
_cell.angle_alpha   90.00
_cell.angle_beta   90.00
_cell.angle_gamma   90.00
#
_symmetry.space_group_name_H-M   'P 1'
#
loop_
_entity.id
_entity.type
_entity.pdbx_description
1 polymer ?
#
loop_
_entity_poly.entity_id
_entity_poly.type
_entity_poly.pdbx_seq_one_letter_code
_entity_poly.pdbx_strand_id
1 'polypeptide(L)'
;MRNGLLYLITLIFPVLLQAQTPTGVSAEGFRTTVFLQWDEYQGFDAVGVNIYRTQQSQNYGAPSRQVGNYPNYTDYNLQPNTIYYYKVSFFDGAGNESPLSNEVLVSTNNLDYLKVANLDLLIPIYLGSMTPTGPQEFM
;
A
#
# COMPACT_ATOMS: atom_id res chain seq x y z
N MET A 1 -53.73 42.69 2.63
CA MET A 1 -53.47 42.11 3.97
C MET A 1 -52.46 40.99 3.80
N ARG A 2 -51.49 40.96 4.72
CA ARG A 2 -50.25 40.16 4.71
C ARG A 2 -50.49 38.65 4.73
N ASN A 3 -49.70 37.97 3.89
CA ASN A 3 -48.82 36.84 4.20
C ASN A 3 -49.41 35.48 4.64
N GLY A 4 -49.03 34.45 3.90
CA GLY A 4 -49.04 33.07 4.39
C GLY A 4 -48.71 32.03 3.32
N LEU A 5 -47.62 32.20 2.56
CA LEU A 5 -47.03 31.09 1.82
C LEU A 5 -46.65 30.02 2.87
N LEU A 6 -47.42 28.95 2.97
CA LEU A 6 -47.00 27.73 3.65
C LEU A 6 -45.79 27.21 2.90
N TYR A 7 -44.60 27.56 3.37
CA TYR A 7 -43.40 26.83 3.02
C TYR A 7 -43.53 25.44 3.65
N LEU A 8 -44.06 24.50 2.88
CA LEU A 8 -43.70 23.08 2.99
C LEU A 8 -42.20 23.00 2.71
N ILE A 9 -41.38 23.34 3.70
CA ILE A 9 -40.00 22.85 3.73
C ILE A 9 -40.16 21.36 3.99
N THR A 10 -40.20 20.58 2.92
CA THR A 10 -39.60 19.25 2.96
C THR A 10 -38.21 19.46 3.55
N LEU A 11 -38.02 19.05 4.80
CA LEU A 11 -36.72 18.79 5.39
C LEU A 11 -36.06 17.71 4.52
N ILE A 12 -35.49 18.11 3.40
CA ILE A 12 -34.44 17.36 2.74
C ILE A 12 -33.27 17.45 3.70
N PHE A 13 -33.16 16.45 4.57
CA PHE A 13 -31.95 16.11 5.30
C PHE A 13 -30.74 16.42 4.39
N PRO A 14 -29.74 17.22 4.81
CA PRO A 14 -28.44 16.98 4.24
C PRO A 14 -28.10 15.54 4.62
N VAL A 15 -28.03 14.70 3.59
CA VAL A 15 -27.47 13.36 3.50
C VAL A 15 -26.68 12.99 4.75
N LEU A 16 -27.06 11.90 5.40
CA LEU A 16 -26.25 11.23 6.42
C LEU A 16 -24.85 11.03 5.83
N LEU A 17 -23.87 11.84 6.24
CA LEU A 17 -22.46 11.69 5.86
C LEU A 17 -21.93 10.47 6.61
N GLN A 18 -22.39 9.28 6.22
CA GLN A 18 -21.86 8.04 6.75
C GLN A 18 -20.43 7.93 6.25
N ALA A 19 -19.47 7.83 7.16
CA ALA A 19 -18.06 7.62 6.84
C ALA A 19 -17.95 6.45 5.86
N GLN A 20 -17.58 6.74 4.61
CA GLN A 20 -17.48 5.73 3.58
C GLN A 20 -16.28 4.83 3.88
N THR A 21 -16.45 3.53 3.70
CA THR A 21 -15.33 2.60 3.77
C THR A 21 -14.34 2.86 2.61
N PRO A 22 -13.02 2.82 2.84
CA PRO A 22 -12.05 2.92 1.75
C PRO A 22 -12.25 1.85 0.68
N THR A 23 -12.19 2.27 -0.59
CA THR A 23 -12.28 1.40 -1.77
C THR A 23 -10.96 1.41 -2.55
N GLY A 24 -10.86 0.59 -3.60
CA GLY A 24 -9.66 0.53 -4.46
C GLY A 24 -8.39 0.05 -3.74
N VAL A 25 -8.53 -0.53 -2.55
CA VAL A 25 -7.38 -0.95 -1.73
C VAL A 25 -6.58 -2.01 -2.48
N SER A 26 -5.29 -1.76 -2.61
CA SER A 26 -4.33 -2.68 -3.21
C SER A 26 -2.96 -2.57 -2.54
N ALA A 27 -2.17 -3.62 -2.66
CA ALA A 27 -0.88 -3.76 -1.99
C ALA A 27 0.16 -4.37 -2.94
N GLU A 28 1.34 -3.76 -3.02
CA GLU A 28 2.50 -4.29 -3.74
C GLU A 28 3.63 -4.60 -2.76
N GLY A 29 4.11 -5.84 -2.78
CA GLY A 29 5.14 -6.33 -1.89
C GLY A 29 6.54 -6.16 -2.46
N PHE A 30 7.45 -5.63 -1.65
CA PHE A 30 8.89 -5.65 -1.89
C PHE A 30 9.55 -6.45 -0.77
N ARG A 31 10.89 -6.50 -0.75
CA ARG A 31 11.62 -7.34 0.20
C ARG A 31 11.30 -7.04 1.67
N THR A 32 11.28 -5.76 2.05
CA THR A 32 11.08 -5.34 3.45
C THR A 32 10.07 -4.20 3.55
N THR A 33 9.31 -3.97 2.49
CA THR A 33 8.31 -2.92 2.40
C THR A 33 7.08 -3.41 1.66
N VAL A 34 5.94 -2.79 1.92
CA VAL A 34 4.71 -2.94 1.14
C VAL A 34 4.22 -1.55 0.77
N PHE A 35 3.97 -1.31 -0.51
CA PHE A 35 3.29 -0.10 -0.95
C PHE A 35 1.78 -0.36 -0.96
N LEU A 36 1.04 0.39 -0.14
CA LEU A 36 -0.42 0.37 -0.07
C LEU A 36 -0.97 1.58 -0.80
N GLN A 37 -2.07 1.38 -1.52
CA GLN A 37 -2.83 2.45 -2.15
C GLN A 37 -4.33 2.17 -2.02
N TRP A 38 -5.14 3.23 -2.06
CA TRP A 38 -6.59 3.19 -2.01
C TRP A 38 -7.17 4.39 -2.77
N ASP A 39 -8.47 4.34 -3.07
CA ASP A 39 -9.17 5.46 -3.68
C ASP A 39 -9.17 6.66 -2.73
N GLU A 40 -8.92 7.85 -3.25
CA GLU A 40 -8.96 9.07 -2.47
C GLU A 40 -10.39 9.34 -1.95
N TYR A 41 -10.50 9.67 -0.67
CA TYR A 41 -11.78 10.04 -0.07
C TYR A 41 -12.01 11.54 -0.14
N GLN A 42 -13.09 11.93 -0.80
CA GLN A 42 -13.48 13.32 -1.02
C GLN A 42 -14.51 13.84 0.01
N GLY A 43 -14.77 13.09 1.09
CA GLY A 43 -15.66 13.56 2.15
C GLY A 43 -14.94 14.58 3.04
N PHE A 44 -15.63 15.70 3.29
CA PHE A 44 -15.05 16.92 3.87
C PHE A 44 -14.40 16.78 5.25
N ASP A 45 -14.72 15.73 6.01
CA ASP A 45 -14.32 15.62 7.42
C ASP A 45 -13.19 14.61 7.68
N ALA A 46 -12.74 13.84 6.69
CA ALA A 46 -11.63 12.92 6.91
C ALA A 46 -10.30 13.66 7.04
N VAL A 47 -9.59 13.40 8.13
CA VAL A 47 -8.28 13.98 8.41
C VAL A 47 -7.14 12.97 8.21
N GLY A 48 -7.47 11.67 8.15
CA GLY A 48 -6.46 10.64 7.95
C GLY A 48 -7.00 9.23 7.74
N VAL A 49 -6.04 8.29 7.69
CA VAL A 49 -6.27 6.86 7.44
C VAL A 49 -5.61 6.04 8.54
N ASN A 50 -6.36 5.10 9.10
CA ASN A 50 -5.83 4.04 9.96
C ASN A 50 -5.43 2.85 9.10
N ILE A 51 -4.24 2.30 9.36
CA ILE A 51 -3.68 1.16 8.64
C ILE A 51 -3.58 -0.02 9.60
N TYR A 52 -4.27 -1.09 9.24
CA TYR A 52 -4.31 -2.32 10.00
C TYR A 52 -3.48 -3.37 9.30
N ARG A 53 -2.57 -4.01 10.03
CA ARG A 53 -1.67 -5.04 9.53
C ARG A 53 -1.68 -6.26 10.45
N THR A 54 -1.73 -7.44 9.86
CA THR A 54 -1.61 -8.72 10.56
C THR A 54 -0.93 -9.77 9.68
N GLN A 55 -0.43 -10.84 10.29
CA GLN A 55 0.07 -12.03 9.58
C GLN A 55 -0.97 -13.17 9.56
N GLN A 56 -2.15 -12.93 10.16
CA GLN A 56 -3.26 -13.89 10.21
C GLN A 56 -4.52 -13.22 9.66
N SER A 57 -5.04 -13.73 8.54
CA SER A 57 -6.26 -13.22 7.89
C SER A 57 -7.40 -13.01 8.88
N GLN A 58 -8.12 -11.90 8.71
CA GLN A 58 -9.27 -11.48 9.51
C GLN A 58 -9.01 -11.25 11.02
N ASN A 59 -7.77 -11.38 11.50
CA ASN A 59 -7.42 -11.13 12.90
C ASN A 59 -6.70 -9.78 13.05
N TYR A 60 -7.48 -8.72 13.17
CA TYR A 60 -6.99 -7.34 13.29
C TYR A 60 -7.17 -6.80 14.71
N GLY A 61 -6.09 -6.24 15.27
CA GLY A 61 -6.11 -5.49 16.52
C GLY A 61 -6.22 -3.98 16.27
N ALA A 62 -5.58 -3.17 17.13
CA ALA A 62 -5.46 -1.73 16.93
C ALA A 62 -4.72 -1.37 15.62
N PRO A 63 -4.91 -0.15 15.07
CA PRO A 63 -4.13 0.33 13.93
C PRO A 63 -2.63 0.18 14.17
N SER A 64 -1.93 -0.38 13.20
CA SER A 64 -0.47 -0.43 13.18
C SER A 64 0.16 0.93 12.89
N ARG A 65 -0.59 1.80 12.20
CA ARG A 65 -0.17 3.15 11.83
C ARG A 65 -1.38 4.04 11.59
N GLN A 66 -1.24 5.33 11.91
CA GLN A 66 -2.10 6.41 11.41
C GLN A 66 -1.30 7.30 10.47
N VAL A 67 -1.92 7.72 9.38
CA VAL A 67 -1.34 8.64 8.39
C VAL A 67 -2.32 9.76 8.07
N GLY A 68 -1.82 10.85 7.50
CA GLY A 68 -2.67 11.92 6.98
C GLY A 68 -3.54 11.46 5.81
N ASN A 69 -4.42 12.34 5.34
CA ASN A 69 -5.31 12.04 4.22
C ASN A 69 -4.57 12.02 2.87
N TYR A 70 -3.81 10.96 2.64
CA TYR A 70 -3.16 10.65 1.37
C TYR A 70 -3.68 9.29 0.87
N PRO A 71 -3.81 9.07 -0.46
CA PRO A 71 -4.36 7.83 -1.01
C PRO A 71 -3.36 6.65 -1.03
N ASN A 72 -2.26 6.76 -0.29
CA ASN A 72 -1.21 5.74 -0.26
C ASN A 72 -0.34 5.80 0.99
N TYR A 73 0.35 4.70 1.26
CA TYR A 73 1.35 4.58 2.32
C TYR A 73 2.32 3.44 2.02
N THR A 74 3.60 3.66 2.26
CA THR A 74 4.59 2.59 2.29
C THR A 74 4.80 2.11 3.72
N ASP A 75 4.52 0.82 3.96
CA ASP A 75 4.89 0.15 5.19
C ASP A 75 6.33 -0.35 5.11
N TYR A 76 7.09 -0.16 6.19
CA TYR A 76 8.53 -0.40 6.25
C TYR A 76 8.89 -1.42 7.33
N ASN A 77 10.14 -1.88 7.31
CA ASN A 77 10.72 -2.78 8.32
C ASN A 77 9.99 -4.12 8.43
N LEU A 78 9.49 -4.64 7.30
CA LEU A 78 8.83 -5.93 7.22
C LEU A 78 9.85 -7.08 7.13
N GLN A 79 9.45 -8.26 7.60
CA GLN A 79 10.20 -9.49 7.41
C GLN A 79 10.14 -9.87 5.93
N PRO A 80 11.26 -10.25 5.29
CA PRO A 80 11.25 -10.82 3.94
C PRO A 80 10.47 -12.13 3.87
N ASN A 81 10.00 -12.49 2.67
CA ASN A 81 9.30 -13.76 2.41
C ASN A 81 8.15 -14.04 3.39
N THR A 82 7.35 -13.01 3.69
CA THR A 82 6.31 -13.04 4.71
C THR A 82 4.99 -12.54 4.16
N ILE A 83 3.91 -13.27 4.46
CA ILE A 83 2.55 -12.86 4.10
C ILE A 83 2.04 -11.85 5.13
N TYR A 84 1.47 -10.77 4.63
CA TYR A 84 0.77 -9.76 5.40
C TYR A 84 -0.63 -9.54 4.83
N TYR A 85 -1.56 -9.23 5.73
CA TYR A 85 -2.92 -8.84 5.41
C TYR A 85 -3.15 -7.41 5.88
N TYR A 86 -3.78 -6.60 5.03
CA TYR A 86 -4.06 -5.21 5.30
C TYR A 86 -5.54 -4.88 5.15
N LYS A 87 -6.01 -4.01 6.04
CA LYS A 87 -7.25 -3.24 5.92
C LYS A 87 -6.94 -1.79 6.25
N VAL A 88 -7.76 -0.88 5.73
CA VAL A 88 -7.67 0.55 6.04
C VAL A 88 -9.06 1.11 6.36
N SER A 89 -9.10 2.21 7.09
CA SER A 89 -10.31 2.99 7.38
C SER A 89 -9.97 4.47 7.41
N PHE A 90 -10.94 5.33 7.12
CA PHE A 90 -10.81 6.77 7.31
C PHE A 90 -11.17 7.13 8.74
N PHE A 91 -10.58 8.21 9.25
CA PHE A 91 -11.01 8.83 10.49
C PHE A 91 -11.13 10.35 10.35
N ASP A 92 -12.06 10.94 11.10
CA ASP A 92 -12.29 12.38 11.15
C ASP A 92 -11.55 13.06 12.32
N GLY A 93 -11.59 14.39 12.35
CA GLY A 93 -10.94 15.19 13.40
C GLY A 93 -11.55 15.02 14.80
N ALA A 94 -12.75 14.43 14.91
CA ALA A 94 -13.41 14.08 16.16
C ALA A 94 -13.06 12.65 16.64
N GLY A 95 -12.32 11.89 15.83
CA GLY A 95 -11.93 10.51 16.12
C GLY A 95 -12.97 9.46 15.72
N ASN A 96 -14.01 9.83 14.95
CA ASN A 96 -14.92 8.83 14.39
C ASN A 96 -14.21 8.09 13.26
N GLU A 97 -14.40 6.78 13.22
CA GLU A 97 -13.76 5.90 12.26
C GLU A 97 -14.79 5.26 11.32
N SER A 98 -14.46 5.18 10.03
CA SER A 98 -15.26 4.42 9.06
C SER A 98 -15.19 2.91 9.34
N PRO A 99 -16.11 2.11 8.78
CA PRO A 99 -15.88 0.68 8.69
C PRO A 99 -14.60 0.38 7.88
N LEU A 100 -13.92 -0.72 8.22
CA LEU A 100 -12.71 -1.17 7.54
C LEU A 100 -12.96 -1.57 6.08
N SER A 101 -11.96 -1.38 5.23
CA SER A 101 -11.95 -1.85 3.84
C SER A 101 -12.04 -3.37 3.72
N ASN A 102 -12.21 -3.82 2.48
CA ASN A 102 -11.90 -5.21 2.13
C ASN A 102 -10.44 -5.53 2.49
N GLU A 103 -10.19 -6.78 2.88
CA GLU A 103 -8.85 -7.28 3.15
C GLU A 103 -8.06 -7.41 1.84
N VAL A 104 -6.81 -6.96 1.86
CA VAL A 104 -5.84 -7.26 0.82
C VAL A 104 -4.71 -8.11 1.40
N LEU A 105 -4.30 -9.13 0.65
CA LEU A 105 -3.17 -9.99 0.98
C LEU A 105 -1.99 -9.62 0.09
N VAL A 106 -0.79 -9.62 0.67
CA VAL A 106 0.47 -9.39 -0.05
C VAL A 106 1.60 -10.19 0.60
N SER A 107 2.55 -10.64 -0.20
CA SER A 107 3.79 -11.26 0.30
C SER A 107 4.95 -10.31 0.08
N THR A 108 5.80 -10.14 1.09
CA THR A 108 7.12 -9.55 0.87
C THR A 108 8.01 -10.53 0.13
N ASN A 109 8.88 -10.03 -0.73
CA ASN A 109 9.71 -10.89 -1.57
C ASN A 109 10.88 -11.46 -0.74
N ASN A 110 11.35 -12.65 -1.11
CA ASN A 110 12.73 -13.01 -0.82
C ASN A 110 13.64 -12.13 -1.70
N LEU A 111 14.94 -11.99 -1.41
CA LEU A 111 15.83 -11.20 -2.27
C LEU A 111 15.66 -11.61 -3.74
N ASP A 112 15.12 -10.71 -4.56
CA ASP A 112 14.98 -10.88 -6.00
C ASP A 112 16.34 -10.70 -6.69
N TYR A 113 17.35 -11.48 -6.27
CA TYR A 113 18.59 -11.59 -7.04
C TYR A 113 18.30 -12.04 -8.49
N LEU A 114 17.16 -12.70 -8.73
CA LEU A 114 16.73 -13.12 -10.06
C LEU A 114 16.02 -12.03 -10.89
N LYS A 115 15.61 -10.90 -10.30
CA LYS A 115 15.10 -9.73 -11.05
C LYS A 115 16.24 -8.78 -11.45
N VAL A 116 17.36 -8.83 -10.73
CA VAL A 116 18.62 -8.13 -11.08
C VAL A 116 19.51 -8.97 -12.02
N ALA A 117 19.45 -10.31 -11.96
CA ALA A 117 20.24 -11.21 -12.82
C ALA A 117 19.90 -11.15 -14.33
N ASN A 118 18.85 -10.41 -14.74
CA ASN A 118 18.64 -10.07 -16.16
C ASN A 118 19.53 -8.92 -16.65
N LEU A 119 20.53 -8.49 -15.87
CA LEU A 119 21.67 -7.70 -16.35
C LEU A 119 22.88 -8.56 -16.76
N ASP A 120 22.86 -9.88 -16.52
CA ASP A 120 23.98 -10.79 -16.82
C ASP A 120 23.99 -11.33 -18.26
N LEU A 121 23.03 -10.95 -19.12
CA LEU A 121 23.02 -11.33 -20.54
C LEU A 121 23.76 -10.35 -21.47
N LEU A 122 24.39 -9.28 -20.95
CA LEU A 122 25.14 -8.31 -21.76
C LEU A 122 26.60 -8.06 -21.35
N ILE A 123 27.18 -8.89 -20.48
CA ILE A 123 28.64 -9.04 -20.48
C ILE A 123 28.95 -10.34 -21.23
N PRO A 124 29.20 -10.30 -22.56
CA PRO A 124 29.98 -11.36 -23.15
C PRO A 124 31.28 -11.39 -22.34
N ILE A 125 31.51 -12.52 -21.69
CA ILE A 125 32.76 -12.85 -21.05
C ILE A 125 33.80 -12.75 -22.16
N TYR A 126 34.42 -11.60 -22.34
CA TYR A 126 35.66 -11.51 -23.09
C TYR A 126 36.72 -12.12 -22.17
N LEU A 127 36.66 -13.44 -22.06
CA LEU A 127 37.81 -14.25 -21.73
C LEU A 127 38.76 -14.04 -22.91
N GLY A 128 39.53 -12.95 -22.86
CA GLY A 128 40.71 -12.81 -23.67
C GLY A 128 41.56 -14.04 -23.38
N SER A 129 41.54 -14.98 -24.31
CA SER A 129 42.36 -16.18 -24.32
C SER A 129 43.83 -15.77 -24.20
N MET A 130 44.34 -15.71 -22.97
CA MET A 130 45.77 -15.82 -22.74
C MET A 130 46.11 -17.28 -22.99
N THR A 131 46.47 -17.60 -24.23
CA THR A 131 47.14 -18.86 -24.53
C THR A 131 48.40 -18.94 -23.66
N PRO A 132 48.63 -20.02 -22.89
CA PRO A 132 49.93 -20.25 -22.29
C PRO A 132 50.89 -20.61 -23.42
N THR A 133 51.74 -19.67 -23.86
CA THR A 133 52.90 -20.05 -24.66
C THR A 133 53.91 -20.69 -23.72
N GLY A 134 54.06 -22.01 -23.87
CA GLY A 134 55.06 -22.84 -23.22
C GLY A 134 56.51 -22.46 -23.58
N PRO A 135 57.48 -23.24 -23.08
CA PRO A 135 58.86 -22.81 -22.86
C PRO A 135 59.66 -22.69 -24.16
N GLN A 136 60.48 -21.63 -24.28
CA GLN A 136 61.58 -21.59 -25.23
C GLN A 136 62.81 -22.20 -24.55
N GLU A 137 63.13 -23.42 -24.97
CA GLU A 137 64.35 -24.16 -24.70
C GLU A 137 65.54 -23.63 -25.57
N PHE A 138 66.74 -23.59 -24.95
CA PHE A 138 68.14 -23.58 -25.48
C PHE A 138 68.52 -22.58 -26.60
N MET A 139 69.58 -21.76 -26.52
CA MET A 139 70.97 -21.99 -26.09
C MET A 139 71.61 -20.71 -25.52
#